data_AF-A0A924DWI7-F1
#
_entry.id   AF-A0A924DWI7-F1
#
_cell.length_a   1.000
_cell.length_b   1.000
_cell.length_c   1.000
_cell.angle_alpha   90.00
_cell.angle_beta   90.00
_cell.angle_gamma   90.00
#
_symmetry.space_group_name_H-M   'P 1'
#
loop_
_entity.id
_entity.type
_entity.pdbx_description
1 polymer ?
#
loop_
_entity_poly.entity_id
_entity_poly.type
_entity_poly.pdbx_seq_one_letter_code
_entity_poly.pdbx_strand_id
1 'polypeptide(L)' 'LKEGQTTPDGVFTVRRAECLASCGTGPCLQINGDRYVENLTRESVDALLDSLRAEKPAVAQPPE' A
#
# COMPACT_ATOMS: atom_id res chain seq x y z
N LEU A 1 6.80 3.90 11.57
CA LEU A 1 5.56 4.70 11.43
C LEU A 1 4.47 4.04 12.25
N LYS A 2 3.56 4.82 12.83
CA LYS A 2 2.30 4.27 13.37
C LYS A 2 1.24 4.29 12.27
N GLU A 3 0.18 3.50 12.44
CA GLU A 3 -1.03 3.69 11.65
C GLU A 3 -1.45 5.16 11.66
N GLY A 4 -1.97 5.66 10.55
CA GLY A 4 -2.36 7.06 10.46
C GLY A 4 -1.27 7.94 9.86
N GLN A 5 -0.01 7.54 10.01
CA GLN A 5 1.12 8.41 9.68
C GLN A 5 1.59 8.26 8.23
N THR A 6 2.06 9.38 7.70
CA THR A 6 2.70 9.49 6.39
C THR A 6 4.22 9.50 6.56
N THR A 7 4.96 8.92 5.63
CA THR A 7 6.42 9.00 5.58
C THR A 7 6.88 10.45 5.53
N PRO A 8 8.09 10.78 6.04
CA PRO A 8 8.62 12.15 5.98
C PRO A 8 8.79 12.69 4.56
N ASP A 9 8.98 11.79 3.58
CA ASP A 9 9.02 12.10 2.15
C ASP A 9 7.63 12.40 1.54
N GLY A 10 6.55 12.20 2.31
CA GLY A 10 5.19 12.48 1.88
C GLY A 10 4.58 11.46 0.91
N VAL A 11 5.29 10.38 0.57
CA VAL A 11 4.88 9.45 -0.50
C VAL A 11 3.93 8.36 0.01
N PHE A 12 4.17 7.83 1.21
CA PHE A 12 3.40 6.67 1.72
C PHE A 12 2.66 7.00 2.99
N THR A 13 1.40 6.57 3.03
CA THR A 13 0.56 6.63 4.21
C THR A 13 0.04 5.24 4.51
N VAL A 14 0.25 4.74 5.73
CA VAL A 14 -0.23 3.39 6.12
C VAL A 14 -1.53 3.49 6.91
N ARG A 15 -2.48 2.62 6.57
CA ARG A 15 -3.79 2.46 7.22
C ARG A 15 -4.05 0.96 7.39
N ARG A 16 -4.63 0.53 8.51
CA ARG A 16 -5.23 -0.81 8.54
C ARG A 16 -6.49 -0.79 7.67
N ALA A 17 -6.63 -1.86 6.92
CA ALA A 17 -7.86 -2.19 6.23
C ALA A 17 -8.51 -3.38 6.95
N GLU A 18 -9.83 -3.46 6.82
CA GLU A 18 -10.59 -4.65 7.20
C GLU A 18 -10.38 -5.75 6.14
N CYS A 19 -11.34 -6.68 6.01
CA CYS A 19 -11.26 -7.75 5.03
C CYS A 19 -11.17 -7.21 3.59
N LEU A 20 -10.10 -7.59 2.88
CA LEU A 20 -9.88 -7.31 1.45
C LEU A 20 -10.33 -8.47 0.54
N ALA A 21 -11.11 -9.42 1.06
CA ALA A 21 -11.59 -10.61 0.35
C ALA A 21 -10.52 -11.49 -0.34
N SER A 22 -9.25 -11.36 0.07
CA SER A 22 -8.07 -12.03 -0.50
C SER A 22 -7.56 -13.16 0.42
N CYS A 23 -8.45 -13.83 1.16
CA CYS A 23 -8.04 -14.82 2.16
C CYS A 23 -7.29 -16.03 1.56
N GLY A 24 -7.60 -16.42 0.32
CA GLY A 24 -6.94 -17.54 -0.37
C GLY A 24 -5.54 -17.21 -0.92
N THR A 25 -5.22 -15.92 -1.04
CA THR A 25 -4.02 -15.36 -1.66
C THR A 25 -3.34 -14.35 -0.74
N GLY A 26 -3.69 -14.33 0.53
CA GLY A 26 -3.08 -13.46 1.53
C GLY A 26 -1.62 -13.86 1.78
N PRO A 27 -0.77 -12.94 2.27
CA PRO A 27 -1.05 -11.55 2.68
C PRO A 27 -1.28 -10.60 1.50
N CYS A 28 -2.12 -9.56 1.70
CA CYS A 28 -2.53 -8.62 0.65
C CYS A 28 -2.39 -7.15 1.09
N LEU A 29 -2.01 -6.26 0.17
CA LEU A 29 -1.99 -4.81 0.32
C LEU A 29 -2.87 -4.16 -0.75
N GLN A 30 -3.58 -3.11 -0.35
CA GLN A 30 -4.30 -2.23 -1.25
C GLN A 30 -3.56 -0.89 -1.37
N ILE A 31 -3.38 -0.43 -2.61
CA ILE A 31 -2.73 0.84 -2.94
C ILE A 31 -3.81 1.74 -3.54
N ASN A 32 -3.97 2.95 -2.98
CA ASN A 32 -4.90 4.00 -3.45
C ASN A 32 -6.38 3.60 -3.63
N GLY A 33 -6.79 2.42 -3.14
CA GLY A 33 -8.18 1.94 -3.19
C GLY A 33 -8.52 1.05 -4.39
N ASP A 34 -7.70 1.05 -5.45
CA ASP A 34 -7.99 0.33 -6.69
C ASP A 34 -7.04 -0.84 -6.98
N ARG A 35 -5.79 -0.75 -6.52
CA ARG A 35 -4.76 -1.75 -6.84
C ARG A 35 -4.52 -2.69 -5.66
N TYR A 36 -4.71 -3.98 -5.90
CA TYR A 36 -4.46 -5.04 -4.93
C TYR A 36 -3.18 -5.81 -5.30
N VAL A 37 -2.35 -6.07 -4.30
CA VAL A 37 -1.14 -6.89 -4.45
C VAL A 37 -1.21 -8.01 -3.43
N GLU A 38 -1.15 -9.25 -3.91
CA GLU A 38 -1.41 -10.46 -3.13
C GLU A 38 -0.14 -11.32 -3.02
N ASN A 39 -0.18 -12.37 -2.20
CA ASN A 39 0.92 -13.30 -1.93
C ASN A 39 2.20 -12.60 -1.46
N LEU A 40 2.05 -11.56 -0.64
CA LEU A 40 3.15 -10.70 -0.24
C LEU A 40 4.11 -11.38 0.74
N THR A 41 5.39 -11.20 0.48
CA THR A 41 6.49 -11.45 1.42
C THR A 41 7.09 -10.12 1.87
N ARG A 42 7.94 -10.14 2.90
CA ARG A 42 8.67 -8.94 3.32
C ARG A 42 9.49 -8.35 2.17
N GLU A 43 10.22 -9.21 1.46
CA GLU A 43 11.07 -8.81 0.33
C GLU A 43 10.25 -8.25 -0.84
N SER A 44 9.09 -8.83 -1.15
CA SER A 44 8.24 -8.31 -2.23
C SER A 44 7.62 -6.97 -1.87
N VAL A 45 7.32 -6.72 -0.58
CA VAL A 45 6.85 -5.42 -0.11
C VAL A 45 7.96 -4.37 -0.23
N ASP A 46 9.20 -4.69 0.15
CA ASP A 46 10.33 -3.76 -0.01
C ASP A 46 10.54 -3.38 -1.48
N ALA A 47 10.52 -4.36 -2.38
CA ALA A 47 10.62 -4.13 -3.83
C ALA A 47 9.44 -3.32 -4.38
N LEU A 48 8.22 -3.58 -3.90
CA LEU A 48 7.01 -2.83 -4.26
C LEU A 48 7.15 -1.36 -3.85
N LEU A 49 7.61 -1.07 -2.64
CA LEU A 49 7.79 0.30 -2.15
C LEU A 49 8.85 1.06 -2.95
N ASP A 50 9.93 0.40 -3.38
CA ASP A 50 10.96 1.01 -4.23
C ASP A 50 10.40 1.37 -5.61
N SER A 51 9.68 0.42 -6.22
CA SER A 51 9.00 0.63 -7.51
C SER A 51 8.00 1.79 -7.44
N LEU A 52 7.16 1.83 -6.40
CA LEU A 52 6.18 2.91 -6.20
C LEU A 52 6.82 4.29 -5.93
N ARG A 53 8.05 4.35 -5.43
CA ARG A 53 8.80 5.61 -5.30
C ARG A 53 9.32 6.10 -6.65
N ALA A 54 9.76 5.19 -7.50
CA ALA A 54 10.21 5.52 -8.85
C ALA A 54 9.04 5.93 -9.75
N GLU A 55 7.92 5.22 -9.60
CA GLU A 55 6.63 5.46 -10.25
C GLU A 55 5.90 6.60 -9.52
N LYS A 56 6.42 7.84 -9.55
CA LYS A 56 5.82 9.04 -8.89
C LYS A 56 4.28 8.96 -8.90
N PRO A 57 3.60 8.87 -7.75
CA PRO A 57 2.16 8.66 -7.76
C PRO A 57 1.45 9.91 -8.26
N ALA A 58 0.54 9.72 -9.21
CA ALA A 58 -0.57 10.64 -9.40
C ALA A 58 -1.32 10.72 -8.06
N VAL A 59 -1.52 11.95 -7.58
CA VAL A 59 -2.30 12.35 -6.40
C VAL A 59 -3.29 11.27 -5.94
N ALA A 60 -3.09 10.76 -4.71
CA ALA A 60 -4.11 10.05 -3.98
C ALA A 60 -5.28 11.01 -3.77
N GLN A 61 -6.38 10.77 -4.50
CA GLN A 61 -7.61 11.52 -4.31
C GLN A 61 -8.12 11.25 -2.88
N PRO A 62 -8.59 12.27 -2.16
CA PRO A 62 -9.22 12.06 -0.86
C PRO A 62 -10.45 11.15 -1.05
N PRO A 63 -10.72 10.21 -0.14
CA PRO A 63 -12.00 9.52 -0.13
C PRO A 63 -13.11 10.56 0.12
N GLU A 64 -14.20 10.49 -0.66
CA GLU A 64 -15.46 11.17 -0.34
C GLU A 64 -15.97 10.79 1.07
#